data_AF-A0A8S0FE73-F1
#
_entry.id   AF-A0A8S0FE73-F1
#
_cell.length_a   1.000
_cell.length_b   1.000
_cell.length_c   1.000
_cell.angle_alpha   90.00
_cell.angle_beta   90.00
_cell.angle_gamma   90.00
#
_symmetry.space_group_name_H-M   'P 1'
#
loop_
_entity.id
_entity.type
_entity.pdbx_description
1 polymer ?
#
loop_
_entity_poly.entity_id
_entity_poly.type
_entity_poly.pdbx_seq_one_letter_code
_entity_poly.pdbx_strand_id
1 'polypeptide(L)'
;MRPVIKYIPYGKMASWLVEWKNATETQWLKDSPSQPLQQSLKDLERAYKNFFQKRAAFPRFKKRGQNDAFRYPQGVKLDQENSRIFLPKLGWMRYRNSRQVTGVVKNVTVSQSCGKWYISIQTESEVSTPVHPSASMVGLDAGVAKLATLSDGTVFEPVNSFQKNQKTLAMTSATVKPQGQIQQQLAEAETQNTAAAFLYRKYPQGLPSQSHNDRQQKPRNDSH
;
A
#
# COMPACT_ATOMS: atom_id res chain seq x y z
N MET A 1 -20.54 -20.07 16.24
CA MET A 1 -21.40 -19.15 15.45
C MET A 1 -20.51 -18.20 14.68
N ARG A 2 -20.70 -18.03 13.36
CA ARG A 2 -20.02 -16.94 12.61
C ARG A 2 -20.68 -15.62 13.04
N PRO A 3 -19.91 -14.58 13.43
CA PRO A 3 -20.51 -13.31 13.81
C PRO A 3 -21.35 -12.76 12.66
N VAL A 4 -22.57 -12.32 12.94
CA VAL A 4 -23.40 -11.60 11.96
C VAL A 4 -22.72 -10.25 11.75
N ILE A 5 -22.07 -10.10 10.60
CA ILE A 5 -21.30 -8.91 10.28
C ILE A 5 -22.31 -7.80 9.94
N LYS A 6 -22.60 -6.95 10.93
CA LYS A 6 -23.48 -5.81 10.76
C LYS A 6 -22.80 -4.79 9.84
N TYR A 7 -23.38 -4.57 8.67
CA TYR A 7 -22.93 -3.52 7.76
C TYR A 7 -23.14 -2.15 8.41
N ILE A 8 -22.09 -1.33 8.44
CA ILE A 8 -22.12 0.02 9.00
C ILE A 8 -21.93 1.01 7.83
N PRO A 9 -22.91 1.88 7.55
CA PRO A 9 -22.80 2.83 6.45
C PRO A 9 -21.79 3.95 6.76
N TYR A 10 -21.29 4.59 5.71
CA TYR A 10 -20.31 5.68 5.81
C TYR A 10 -20.77 6.79 6.76
N GLY A 11 -22.04 7.19 6.71
CA GLY A 11 -22.56 8.27 7.57
C GLY A 11 -22.35 8.00 9.06
N LYS A 12 -22.54 6.74 9.50
CA LYS A 12 -22.31 6.34 10.89
C LYS A 12 -20.82 6.23 11.24
N MET A 13 -19.99 5.76 10.30
CA MET A 13 -18.54 5.75 10.52
C MET A 13 -17.95 7.17 10.58
N ALA A 14 -18.51 8.10 9.81
CA ALA A 14 -18.08 9.49 9.79
C ALA A 14 -18.38 10.21 11.11
N SER A 15 -19.50 9.89 11.79
CA SER A 15 -19.77 10.43 13.12
C SER A 15 -18.77 9.91 14.16
N TRP A 16 -18.46 8.60 14.13
CA TRP A 16 -17.43 8.03 15.01
C TRP A 16 -16.04 8.60 14.77
N LEU A 17 -15.69 8.94 13.53
CA LEU A 17 -14.41 9.59 13.24
C LEU A 17 -14.26 10.93 13.98
N VAL A 18 -15.34 11.68 14.18
CA VAL A 18 -15.32 12.93 14.95
C VAL A 18 -15.03 12.62 16.42
N GLU A 19 -15.68 11.60 16.98
CA GLU A 19 -15.45 11.14 18.34
C GLU A 19 -13.99 10.67 18.53
N TRP A 20 -13.47 9.84 17.62
CA TRP A 20 -12.10 9.34 17.66
C TRP A 20 -11.07 10.46 17.58
N LYS A 21 -11.29 11.48 16.75
CA LYS A 21 -10.38 12.64 16.71
C LYS A 21 -10.34 13.39 18.05
N ASN A 22 -11.36 13.28 18.89
CA ASN A 22 -11.43 13.95 20.20
C ASN A 22 -11.02 13.06 21.37
N ALA A 23 -11.07 11.73 21.22
CA ALA A 23 -10.67 10.78 22.24
C ALA A 23 -9.15 10.80 22.47
N THR A 24 -8.72 10.75 23.74
CA THR A 24 -7.31 10.84 24.17
C THR A 24 -6.40 9.80 23.48
N GLU A 25 -6.89 8.57 23.32
CA GLU A 25 -6.12 7.47 22.72
C GLU A 25 -5.90 7.61 21.20
N THR A 26 -6.74 8.37 20.52
CA THR A 26 -6.73 8.53 19.05
C THR A 26 -6.58 9.98 18.60
N GLN A 27 -6.07 10.85 19.48
CA GLN A 27 -5.84 12.26 19.15
C GLN A 27 -4.89 12.48 17.98
N TRP A 28 -3.94 11.57 17.75
CA TRP A 28 -3.02 11.59 16.60
C TRP A 28 -3.74 11.63 15.23
N LEU A 29 -5.02 11.27 15.17
CA LEU A 29 -5.84 11.43 13.97
C LEU A 29 -6.05 12.91 13.58
N LYS A 30 -5.87 13.87 14.50
CA LYS A 30 -5.93 15.32 14.23
C LYS A 30 -4.73 15.83 13.43
N ASP A 31 -3.62 15.11 13.47
CA ASP A 31 -2.42 15.45 12.71
C ASP A 31 -2.61 15.09 11.23
N SER A 32 -3.44 14.09 10.96
CA SER A 32 -3.80 13.67 9.61
C SER A 32 -4.84 14.61 8.95
N PRO A 33 -4.76 14.84 7.64
CA PRO A 33 -5.80 15.54 6.90
C PRO A 33 -7.15 14.80 6.97
N SER A 34 -8.22 15.55 7.23
CA SER A 34 -9.56 14.95 7.45
C SER A 34 -10.13 14.27 6.21
N GLN A 35 -9.79 14.78 5.01
CA GLN A 35 -10.29 14.28 3.72
C GLN A 35 -9.80 12.84 3.42
N PRO A 36 -8.49 12.51 3.48
CA PRO A 36 -7.99 11.13 3.45
C PRO A 36 -8.60 10.19 4.48
N LEU A 37 -8.83 10.65 5.72
CA LEU A 37 -9.47 9.82 6.75
C LEU A 37 -10.90 9.44 6.34
N GLN A 38 -11.69 10.41 5.88
CA GLN A 38 -13.04 10.16 5.36
C GLN A 38 -13.02 9.28 4.12
N GLN A 39 -12.02 9.43 3.24
CA GLN A 39 -11.86 8.61 2.05
C GLN A 39 -11.60 7.13 2.40
N SER A 40 -10.80 6.86 3.44
CA SER A 40 -10.60 5.50 3.96
C SER A 40 -11.91 4.85 4.42
N LEU A 41 -12.81 5.62 5.04
CA LEU A 41 -14.14 5.14 5.43
C LEU A 41 -15.04 4.84 4.21
N LYS A 42 -14.99 5.69 3.17
CA LYS A 42 -15.70 5.45 1.91
C LYS A 42 -15.19 4.20 1.19
N ASP A 43 -13.87 4.00 1.21
CA ASP A 43 -13.24 2.81 0.64
C ASP A 43 -13.64 1.54 1.40
N LEU A 44 -13.74 1.61 2.73
CA LEU A 44 -14.26 0.52 3.56
C LEU A 44 -15.72 0.20 3.24
N GLU A 45 -16.59 1.21 3.14
CA GLU A 45 -17.99 1.03 2.77
C GLU A 45 -18.11 0.34 1.39
N ARG A 46 -17.34 0.81 0.41
CA ARG A 46 -17.30 0.23 -0.94
C ARG A 46 -16.80 -1.22 -0.92
N ALA A 47 -15.80 -1.53 -0.10
CA ALA A 47 -15.30 -2.90 0.04
C ALA A 47 -16.38 -3.85 0.57
N TYR A 48 -17.15 -3.43 1.58
CA TYR A 48 -18.29 -4.19 2.07
C TYR A 48 -19.39 -4.33 1.02
N LYS A 49 -19.76 -3.25 0.31
CA LYS A 49 -20.74 -3.30 -0.78
C LYS A 49 -20.33 -4.34 -1.85
N ASN A 50 -19.07 -4.33 -2.26
CA ASN A 50 -18.54 -5.30 -3.22
C ASN A 50 -18.57 -6.74 -2.69
N PHE A 51 -18.27 -6.94 -1.40
CA PHE A 51 -18.35 -8.24 -0.74
C PHE A 51 -19.80 -8.78 -0.74
N PHE A 52 -20.77 -7.97 -0.32
CA PHE A 52 -22.18 -8.38 -0.32
C PHE A 52 -22.74 -8.64 -1.73
N GLN A 53 -22.25 -7.90 -2.73
CA GLN A 53 -22.55 -8.14 -4.15
C GLN A 53 -21.78 -9.33 -4.75
N LYS A 54 -21.00 -10.08 -3.94
CA LYS A 54 -20.16 -11.21 -4.37
C LYS A 54 -19.14 -10.86 -5.47
N ARG A 55 -18.77 -9.59 -5.58
CA ARG A 55 -17.75 -9.09 -6.53
C ARG A 55 -16.33 -9.10 -5.95
N ALA A 56 -16.22 -9.24 -4.64
CA ALA A 56 -14.94 -9.30 -3.92
C ALA A 56 -15.03 -10.22 -2.69
N ALA A 57 -13.88 -10.67 -2.21
CA ALA A 57 -13.77 -11.38 -0.94
C ALA A 57 -14.03 -10.45 0.26
N PHE A 58 -14.14 -11.04 1.45
CA PHE A 58 -14.36 -10.28 2.69
C PHE A 58 -13.27 -9.21 2.89
N PRO A 59 -13.62 -7.95 3.23
CA PRO A 59 -12.63 -6.91 3.46
C PRO A 59 -11.63 -7.30 4.56
N ARG A 60 -10.35 -7.05 4.32
CA ARG A 60 -9.28 -7.28 5.30
C ARG A 60 -8.56 -5.98 5.59
N PHE A 61 -8.09 -5.81 6.82
CA PHE A 61 -7.22 -4.69 7.17
C PHE A 61 -5.95 -4.72 6.33
N LYS A 62 -5.47 -3.54 5.94
CA LYS A 62 -4.16 -3.40 5.30
C LYS A 62 -3.06 -3.66 6.32
N LYS A 63 -1.99 -4.32 5.89
CA LYS A 63 -0.77 -4.46 6.69
C LYS A 63 0.08 -3.20 6.50
N ARG A 64 0.64 -2.68 7.59
CA ARG A 64 1.59 -1.56 7.55
C ARG A 64 2.79 -1.90 6.67
N GLY A 65 3.25 -0.95 5.86
CA GLY A 65 4.38 -1.15 4.95
C GLY A 65 4.03 -1.93 3.67
N GLN A 66 2.77 -2.32 3.49
CA GLN A 66 2.31 -3.05 2.33
C GLN A 66 1.19 -2.28 1.61
N ASN A 67 1.50 -1.76 0.42
CA ASN A 67 0.57 -0.97 -0.39
C ASN A 67 0.01 0.24 0.38
N ASP A 68 0.87 0.90 1.17
CA ASP A 68 0.54 2.10 1.92
C ASP A 68 0.15 3.20 0.94
N ALA A 69 -1.09 3.67 1.04
CA ALA A 69 -1.64 4.65 0.14
C ALA A 69 -2.76 5.44 0.79
N PHE A 70 -2.84 6.73 0.47
CA PHE A 70 -3.89 7.64 0.92
C PHE A 70 -4.26 8.60 -0.20
N ARG A 71 -5.55 8.96 -0.27
CA ARG A 71 -6.10 9.79 -1.34
C ARG A 71 -6.63 11.10 -0.80
N TYR A 72 -6.23 12.18 -1.46
CA TYR A 72 -6.82 13.50 -1.34
C TYR A 72 -7.89 13.67 -2.42
N PRO A 73 -9.18 13.63 -2.06
CA PRO A 73 -10.26 13.90 -3.00
C PRO A 73 -10.31 15.37 -3.46
N GLN A 74 -9.68 16.30 -2.74
CA GLN A 74 -9.61 17.72 -3.07
C GLN A 74 -8.55 18.45 -2.24
N GLY A 75 -8.35 19.75 -2.51
CA GLY A 75 -7.48 20.64 -1.70
C GLY A 75 -5.99 20.53 -2.01
N VAL A 76 -5.65 19.83 -3.10
CA VAL A 76 -4.28 19.71 -3.61
C VAL A 76 -4.03 20.81 -4.63
N LYS A 77 -2.85 21.42 -4.58
CA LYS A 77 -2.40 22.40 -5.60
C LYS A 77 -1.19 21.84 -6.31
N LEU A 78 -1.14 22.02 -7.62
CA LEU A 78 -0.04 21.54 -8.46
C LEU A 78 0.67 22.74 -9.07
N ASP A 79 1.98 22.83 -8.85
CA ASP A 79 2.89 23.79 -9.45
C ASP A 79 3.86 22.99 -10.34
N GLN A 80 3.48 22.82 -11.60
CA GLN A 80 4.23 21.98 -12.54
C GLN A 80 5.56 22.62 -12.95
N GLU A 81 5.60 23.95 -13.08
CA GLU A 81 6.78 24.72 -13.48
C GLU A 81 7.93 24.51 -12.48
N ASN A 82 7.61 24.53 -11.18
CA ASN A 82 8.59 24.27 -10.14
C ASN A 82 8.69 22.81 -9.72
N SER A 83 7.94 21.90 -10.36
CA SER A 83 7.81 20.49 -9.98
C SER A 83 7.48 20.30 -8.49
N ARG A 84 6.46 21.03 -8.02
CA ARG A 84 5.98 20.99 -6.63
C ARG A 84 4.49 20.68 -6.55
N ILE A 85 4.11 20.02 -5.48
CA ILE A 85 2.71 19.72 -5.17
C ILE A 85 2.44 20.04 -3.70
N PHE A 86 1.34 20.73 -3.46
CA PHE A 86 0.87 21.06 -2.13
C PHE A 86 -0.12 20.00 -1.66
N LEU A 87 0.19 19.33 -0.54
CA LEU A 87 -0.74 18.42 0.13
C LEU A 87 -1.15 19.01 1.48
N PRO A 88 -2.45 19.07 1.84
CA PRO A 88 -2.88 19.53 3.15
C PRO A 88 -2.13 18.84 4.31
N LYS A 89 -1.77 19.59 5.36
CA LYS A 89 -0.91 19.20 6.51
C LYS A 89 0.54 18.82 6.19
N LEU A 90 0.87 18.41 4.95
CA LEU A 90 2.24 18.09 4.54
C LEU A 90 2.97 19.27 3.89
N GLY A 91 2.23 20.24 3.34
CA GLY A 91 2.78 21.43 2.70
C GLY A 91 3.23 21.18 1.26
N TRP A 92 4.11 22.05 0.76
CA TRP A 92 4.70 21.96 -0.57
C TRP A 92 5.82 20.93 -0.59
N MET A 93 5.75 19.98 -1.52
CA MET A 93 6.77 18.96 -1.73
C MET A 93 7.22 18.95 -3.17
N ARG A 94 8.52 18.75 -3.39
CA ARG A 94 9.07 18.53 -4.73
C ARG A 94 8.79 17.10 -5.16
N TYR A 95 8.49 16.92 -6.44
CA TYR A 95 8.36 15.60 -7.05
C TYR A 95 9.17 15.53 -8.35
N ARG A 96 9.54 14.32 -8.76
CA ARG A 96 10.11 14.11 -10.10
C ARG A 96 8.95 14.02 -11.09
N ASN A 97 8.85 15.00 -11.99
CA ASN A 97 7.82 14.98 -13.01
C ASN A 97 8.10 13.86 -14.03
N SER A 98 7.16 12.93 -14.15
CA SER A 98 7.22 11.85 -15.15
C SER A 98 6.42 12.17 -16.41
N ARG A 99 5.36 12.99 -16.29
CA ARG A 99 4.42 13.34 -17.35
C ARG A 99 3.74 14.68 -17.04
N GLN A 100 3.60 15.52 -18.05
CA GLN A 100 2.81 16.75 -17.92
C GLN A 100 1.36 16.41 -17.58
N VAL A 101 0.80 17.15 -16.61
CA VAL A 101 -0.57 17.00 -16.16
C VAL A 101 -1.45 17.94 -16.97
N THR A 102 -2.40 17.36 -17.72
CA THR A 102 -3.37 18.08 -18.55
C THR A 102 -4.77 17.97 -17.95
N GLY A 103 -5.55 19.05 -18.04
CA GLY A 103 -6.91 19.11 -17.50
C GLY A 103 -6.98 19.50 -16.01
N VAL A 104 -8.18 19.39 -15.45
CA VAL A 104 -8.48 19.81 -14.07
C VAL A 104 -8.18 18.67 -13.11
N VAL A 105 -7.33 18.91 -12.11
CA VAL A 105 -7.03 17.93 -11.07
C VAL A 105 -8.28 17.66 -10.23
N LYS A 106 -8.74 16.40 -10.23
CA LYS A 106 -9.86 15.94 -9.42
C LYS A 106 -9.42 15.38 -8.09
N ASN A 107 -8.50 14.42 -8.09
CA ASN A 107 -7.98 13.85 -6.87
C ASN A 107 -6.52 13.43 -7.05
N VAL A 108 -5.84 13.26 -5.91
CA VAL A 108 -4.45 12.83 -5.87
C VAL A 108 -4.30 11.67 -4.90
N THR A 109 -3.68 10.60 -5.35
CA THR A 109 -3.35 9.44 -4.52
C THR A 109 -1.85 9.36 -4.32
N VAL A 110 -1.42 9.38 -3.06
CA VAL A 110 -0.03 9.15 -2.68
C VAL A 110 0.10 7.69 -2.27
N SER A 111 1.06 6.97 -2.85
CA SER A 111 1.25 5.54 -2.61
C SER A 111 2.72 5.17 -2.52
N GLN A 112 3.06 4.24 -1.64
CA GLN A 112 4.39 3.68 -1.53
C GLN A 112 4.52 2.39 -2.34
N SER A 113 5.56 2.28 -3.15
CA SER A 113 5.93 1.06 -3.86
C SER A 113 7.45 0.98 -3.99
N CYS A 114 8.04 -0.21 -3.85
CA CYS A 114 9.49 -0.41 -4.00
C CYS A 114 10.36 0.59 -3.23
N GLY A 115 9.97 0.93 -1.99
CA GLY A 115 10.69 1.89 -1.13
C GLY A 115 10.57 3.36 -1.54
N LYS A 116 9.79 3.69 -2.57
CA LYS A 116 9.58 5.05 -3.09
C LYS A 116 8.13 5.47 -2.96
N TRP A 117 7.92 6.77 -2.82
CA TRP A 117 6.60 7.38 -2.82
C TRP A 117 6.26 7.90 -4.22
N TYR A 118 5.05 7.61 -4.66
CA TYR A 118 4.51 8.00 -5.95
C TYR A 118 3.25 8.81 -5.77
N ILE A 119 3.00 9.72 -6.70
CA ILE A 119 1.84 10.58 -6.73
C ILE A 119 1.11 10.31 -8.03
N SER A 120 -0.10 9.76 -7.92
CA SER A 120 -1.03 9.58 -9.04
C SER A 120 -2.04 10.72 -9.02
N ILE A 121 -2.10 11.48 -10.11
CA ILE A 121 -2.95 12.65 -10.26
C ILE A 121 -4.06 12.28 -11.25
N GLN A 122 -5.30 12.24 -10.78
CA GLN A 122 -6.45 12.04 -11.64
C GLN A 122 -6.94 13.40 -12.14
N THR A 123 -6.98 13.57 -13.46
CA THR A 123 -7.51 14.78 -14.10
C THR A 123 -8.79 14.48 -14.87
N GLU A 124 -9.61 15.52 -15.01
CA GLU A 124 -10.73 15.56 -15.94
C GLU A 124 -10.38 16.53 -17.07
N SER A 125 -10.59 16.10 -18.31
CA SER A 125 -10.40 16.91 -19.51
C SER A 125 -11.50 16.58 -20.50
N GLU A 126 -12.03 17.61 -21.15
CA GLU A 126 -12.92 17.41 -22.30
C GLU A 126 -12.08 16.94 -23.49
N VAL A 127 -12.51 15.82 -24.08
CA VAL A 127 -11.87 15.26 -25.28
C VAL A 127 -12.93 15.27 -26.35
N SER A 128 -12.67 15.99 -27.45
CA SER A 128 -13.56 15.96 -28.62
C SER A 128 -13.71 14.52 -29.10
N THR A 129 -14.91 14.15 -29.55
CA THR A 129 -15.14 12.86 -30.19
C THR A 129 -14.13 12.69 -31.32
N PRO A 130 -13.30 11.64 -31.31
CA PRO A 130 -12.33 11.43 -32.36
C PRO A 130 -13.09 11.19 -33.66
N VAL A 131 -13.01 12.15 -34.58
CA VAL A 131 -13.53 11.97 -35.93
C VAL A 131 -12.53 11.07 -36.65
N HIS A 132 -12.92 9.81 -36.85
CA HIS A 132 -12.11 8.89 -37.62
C HIS A 132 -12.11 9.37 -39.08
N PRO A 133 -10.94 9.59 -39.71
CA PRO A 133 -10.87 10.14 -41.06
C PRO A 133 -11.39 9.18 -42.14
N SER A 134 -11.49 7.88 -41.83
CA SER A 134 -12.02 6.88 -42.76
C SER A 134 -13.53 6.71 -42.62
N ALA A 135 -14.23 6.66 -43.76
CA ALA A 135 -15.63 6.26 -43.89
C ALA A 135 -15.82 4.72 -43.91
N SER A 136 -14.73 3.93 -43.89
CA SER A 136 -14.77 2.47 -43.86
C SER A 136 -14.67 1.92 -42.44
N MET A 137 -15.45 0.87 -42.16
CA MET A 137 -15.38 0.10 -40.92
C MET A 137 -14.50 -1.13 -41.17
N VAL A 138 -13.39 -1.25 -40.43
CA VAL A 138 -12.51 -2.42 -40.48
C VAL A 138 -12.76 -3.25 -39.22
N GLY A 139 -13.15 -4.50 -39.40
CA GLY A 139 -13.30 -5.45 -38.29
C GLY A 139 -11.93 -5.85 -37.77
N LEU A 140 -11.76 -5.84 -36.45
CA LEU A 140 -10.54 -6.29 -35.77
C LEU A 140 -10.80 -7.63 -35.10
N ASP A 141 -10.13 -8.68 -35.57
CA ASP A 141 -10.12 -10.00 -34.91
C ASP A 141 -8.82 -10.16 -34.13
N ALA A 142 -8.88 -10.15 -32.80
CA ALA A 142 -7.72 -10.26 -31.94
C ALA A 142 -7.55 -11.71 -31.44
N GLY A 143 -6.47 -12.38 -31.85
CA GLY A 143 -6.14 -13.74 -31.47
C GLY A 143 -4.84 -13.85 -30.67
N VAL A 144 -4.65 -15.01 -30.02
CA VAL A 144 -3.40 -15.31 -29.28
C VAL A 144 -2.25 -15.64 -30.24
N ALA A 145 -2.54 -16.26 -31.38
CA ALA A 145 -1.56 -16.59 -32.43
C ALA A 145 -1.32 -15.43 -33.42
N LYS A 146 -2.33 -14.59 -33.66
CA LYS A 146 -2.28 -13.38 -34.50
C LYS A 146 -2.90 -12.24 -33.70
N LEU A 147 -2.07 -11.28 -33.28
CA LEU A 147 -2.46 -10.23 -32.33
C LEU A 147 -3.67 -9.43 -32.78
N ALA A 148 -3.72 -9.09 -34.08
CA ALA A 148 -4.89 -8.52 -34.71
C ALA A 148 -4.87 -8.85 -36.21
N THR A 149 -5.96 -9.40 -36.73
CA THR A 149 -6.20 -9.49 -38.17
C THR A 149 -7.27 -8.46 -38.52
N LEU A 150 -6.93 -7.55 -39.42
CA LEU A 150 -7.84 -6.56 -39.97
C LEU A 150 -8.60 -7.16 -41.16
N SER A 151 -9.84 -6.72 -41.36
CA SER A 151 -10.66 -7.17 -42.50
C SER A 151 -10.12 -6.75 -43.88
N ASP A 152 -9.08 -5.91 -43.92
CA ASP A 152 -8.32 -5.57 -45.13
C ASP A 152 -7.20 -6.58 -45.45
N GLY A 153 -7.05 -7.63 -44.63
CA GLY A 153 -6.03 -8.67 -44.78
C GLY A 153 -4.72 -8.38 -44.04
N THR A 154 -4.58 -7.23 -43.38
CA THR A 154 -3.39 -6.91 -42.58
C THR A 154 -3.36 -7.75 -41.31
N VAL A 155 -2.24 -8.43 -41.08
CA VAL A 155 -2.02 -9.25 -39.88
C VAL A 155 -0.93 -8.62 -39.02
N PHE A 156 -1.28 -8.29 -37.77
CA PHE A 156 -0.33 -7.92 -36.73
C PHE A 156 0.07 -9.18 -35.97
N GLU A 157 1.37 -9.50 -36.01
CA GLU A 157 1.92 -10.65 -35.28
C GLU A 157 2.07 -10.35 -33.78
N PRO A 158 1.91 -11.35 -32.90
CA PRO A 158 2.07 -11.16 -31.47
C PRO A 158 3.52 -10.82 -31.12
N VAL A 159 3.68 -9.72 -30.37
CA VAL A 159 4.96 -9.40 -29.74
C VAL A 159 5.14 -10.37 -28.57
N ASN A 160 5.84 -11.48 -28.83
CA ASN A 160 6.18 -12.56 -27.87
C ASN A 160 7.11 -12.11 -26.71
N SER A 161 6.86 -10.91 -26.17
CA SER A 161 7.57 -10.31 -25.05
C SER A 161 7.43 -11.12 -23.77
N PHE A 162 6.28 -11.76 -23.54
CA PHE A 162 6.05 -12.59 -22.37
C PHE A 162 6.95 -13.83 -22.36
N GLN A 163 7.00 -14.60 -23.45
CA GLN A 163 7.88 -15.77 -23.55
C GLN A 163 9.36 -15.40 -23.40
N LYS A 164 9.80 -14.30 -24.01
CA LYS A 164 11.16 -13.79 -23.90
C LYS A 164 11.53 -13.43 -22.45
N ASN A 165 10.61 -12.83 -21.71
CA ASN A 165 10.86 -12.36 -20.35
C ASN A 165 10.43 -13.36 -19.27
N GLN A 166 9.81 -14.49 -19.61
CA GLN A 166 9.26 -15.46 -18.66
C GLN A 166 10.32 -16.02 -17.71
N LYS A 167 11.51 -16.36 -18.23
CA LYS A 167 12.63 -16.85 -17.43
C LYS A 167 13.14 -15.78 -16.46
N THR A 168 13.31 -14.55 -16.94
CA THR A 168 13.74 -13.40 -16.13
C THR A 168 12.70 -13.06 -15.06
N LEU A 169 11.41 -13.11 -15.40
CA LEU A 169 10.31 -12.89 -14.46
C LEU A 169 10.27 -14.00 -13.40
N ALA A 170 10.40 -15.28 -13.78
CA ALA A 170 10.43 -16.40 -12.84
C ALA A 170 11.62 -16.31 -11.87
N MET A 171 12.82 -16.04 -12.40
CA MET A 171 14.04 -15.84 -11.60
C MET A 171 13.90 -14.64 -10.64
N THR A 172 13.41 -13.51 -11.14
CA THR A 172 13.20 -12.30 -10.32
C THR A 172 12.14 -12.54 -9.25
N SER A 173 11.03 -13.20 -9.59
CA SER A 173 9.94 -13.54 -8.66
C SER A 173 10.39 -14.53 -7.58
N ALA A 174 11.30 -15.46 -7.92
CA ALA A 174 11.89 -16.41 -6.99
C ALA A 174 12.97 -15.77 -6.09
N THR A 175 13.66 -14.74 -6.59
CA THR A 175 14.70 -13.99 -5.84
C THR A 175 14.09 -12.98 -4.87
N VAL A 176 12.88 -12.47 -5.15
CA VAL A 176 12.10 -11.71 -4.17
C VAL A 176 11.76 -12.66 -3.02
N LYS A 177 12.38 -12.45 -1.86
CA LYS A 177 12.13 -13.25 -0.65
C LYS A 177 10.61 -13.36 -0.44
N PRO A 178 10.04 -14.58 -0.32
CA PRO A 178 8.61 -14.73 -0.09
C PRO A 178 8.23 -13.94 1.17
N GLN A 179 7.11 -13.23 1.13
CA GLN A 179 6.62 -12.38 2.23
C GLN A 179 6.58 -13.09 3.60
N GLY A 180 6.57 -14.43 3.62
CA GLY A 180 6.68 -15.26 4.83
C GLY A 180 8.05 -15.20 5.52
N GLN A 181 9.16 -15.18 4.79
CA GLN A 181 10.50 -15.10 5.40
C GLN A 181 10.77 -13.72 6.00
N ILE A 182 10.25 -12.66 5.37
CA ILE A 182 10.31 -11.30 5.92
C ILE A 182 9.45 -11.21 7.20
N GLN A 183 8.27 -11.87 7.24
CA GLN A 183 7.43 -11.93 8.43
C GLN A 183 8.05 -12.75 9.57
N GLN A 184 8.76 -13.85 9.27
CA GLN A 184 9.54 -14.59 10.28
C GLN A 184 10.67 -13.75 10.88
N GLN A 185 11.45 -13.07 10.03
CA GLN A 185 12.53 -12.20 10.51
C GLN A 185 12.01 -11.00 11.31
N LEU A 186 10.87 -10.44 10.92
CA LEU A 186 10.21 -9.36 11.68
C LEU A 186 9.63 -9.88 13.01
N ALA A 187 9.04 -11.07 13.05
CA ALA A 187 8.55 -11.69 14.28
C ALA A 187 9.69 -12.07 15.24
N GLU A 188 10.81 -12.57 14.72
CA GLU A 188 12.03 -12.82 15.50
C GLU A 188 12.61 -11.53 16.10
N ALA A 189 12.66 -10.45 15.32
CA ALA A 189 13.08 -9.13 15.79
C ALA A 189 12.12 -8.53 16.83
N GLU A 190 10.80 -8.71 16.66
CA GLU A 190 9.81 -8.31 17.67
C GLU A 190 9.91 -9.15 18.95
N THR A 191 10.23 -10.45 18.86
CA THR A 191 10.42 -11.32 20.02
C THR A 191 11.65 -10.91 20.82
N GLN A 192 12.74 -10.52 20.14
CA GLN A 192 13.95 -9.99 20.79
C GLN A 192 13.69 -8.63 21.48
N ASN A 193 12.93 -7.73 20.85
CA ASN A 193 12.54 -6.45 21.47
C ASN A 193 11.53 -6.62 22.61
N THR A 194 10.67 -7.66 22.56
CA THR A 194 9.72 -7.96 23.63
C THR A 194 10.42 -8.57 24.85
N ALA A 195 11.45 -9.40 24.64
CA ALA A 195 12.28 -9.92 25.73
C ALA A 195 13.04 -8.79 26.45
N ALA A 196 13.58 -7.83 25.69
CA ALA A 196 14.19 -6.62 26.25
C ALA A 196 13.18 -5.76 27.02
N ALA A 197 11.97 -5.58 26.49
CA ALA A 197 10.89 -4.85 27.15
C ALA A 197 10.36 -5.55 28.41
N PHE A 198 10.33 -6.89 28.42
CA PHE A 198 9.91 -7.69 29.58
C PHE A 198 10.96 -7.63 30.71
N LEU A 199 12.25 -7.64 30.35
CA LEU A 199 13.34 -7.43 31.32
C LEU A 199 13.31 -6.02 31.93
N TYR A 200 13.05 -4.99 31.14
CA TYR A 200 12.90 -3.61 31.63
C TYR A 200 11.67 -3.44 32.53
N ARG A 201 10.57 -4.15 32.25
CA ARG A 201 9.35 -4.14 33.08
C ARG A 201 9.52 -4.93 34.38
N LYS A 202 10.35 -5.98 34.38
CA LYS A 202 10.60 -6.85 35.54
C LYS A 202 11.63 -6.28 36.51
N TYR A 203 12.59 -5.50 36.03
CA TYR A 203 13.64 -4.86 36.85
C TYR A 203 13.75 -3.36 36.55
N PRO A 204 12.79 -2.54 37.03
CA PRO A 204 12.75 -1.11 36.73
C PRO A 204 13.87 -0.29 37.40
N GLN A 205 14.60 -0.87 38.36
CA GLN A 205 15.67 -0.20 39.13
C GLN A 205 17.09 -0.62 38.69
N GLY A 206 17.23 -1.21 37.50
CA GLY A 206 18.51 -1.70 36.97
C GLY A 206 18.73 -3.20 37.23
N LEU A 207 19.46 -3.85 36.30
CA LEU A 207 19.81 -5.26 36.40
C LEU A 207 20.79 -5.49 37.55
N PRO A 208 20.64 -6.56 38.36
CA PRO A 208 21.59 -6.86 39.42
C PRO A 208 22.98 -7.14 38.81
N SER A 209 23.98 -6.36 39.23
CA SER A 209 25.36 -6.53 38.83
C SER A 209 25.86 -7.90 39.29
N GLN A 210 26.33 -8.74 38.37
CA GLN A 210 27.01 -9.97 38.73
C GLN A 210 28.30 -9.61 39.47
N SER A 211 28.39 -10.00 40.74
CA SER A 211 29.64 -9.94 41.50
C SER A 211 30.56 -11.03 40.97
N HIS A 212 31.67 -10.61 40.37
CA HIS A 212 32.88 -11.41 40.28
C HIS A 212 33.30 -11.82 41.69
N ASN A 213 33.52 -13.12 41.91
CA ASN A 213 34.55 -13.55 42.85
C ASN A 213 35.19 -14.84 42.32
N ASP A 214 36.40 -14.66 41.82
CA ASP A 214 37.42 -15.69 41.80
C ASP A 214 37.64 -16.22 43.22
N ARG A 215 37.64 -17.55 43.38
CA ARG A 215 38.61 -18.21 44.27
C ARG A 215 38.83 -19.65 43.84
N GLN A 216 40.09 -19.87 43.49
CA GLN A 216 40.80 -21.13 43.32
C GLN A 216 40.48 -22.16 44.43
N GLN A 217 40.30 -23.43 44.08
CA GLN A 217 41.28 -24.49 44.37
C GLN A 217 40.84 -25.84 43.76
N LYS A 218 41.83 -26.50 43.14
CA LYS A 218 41.83 -27.84 42.52
C LYS A 218 42.16 -28.91 43.61
N PRO A 219 42.35 -30.20 43.27
CA PRO A 219 41.42 -31.34 43.35
C PRO A 219 41.80 -32.39 44.43
N ARG A 220 41.00 -33.47 44.59
CA ARG A 220 41.41 -34.84 45.02
C ARG A 220 40.18 -35.76 44.82
N ASN A 221 40.18 -36.68 43.87
CA ASN A 221 40.66 -38.07 43.92
C ASN A 221 39.81 -39.03 44.79
N ASP A 222 39.39 -40.10 44.10
CA ASP A 222 39.27 -41.50 44.54
C ASP A 222 38.01 -41.99 45.30
N SER A 223 37.36 -42.94 44.62
CA SER A 223 36.93 -44.26 45.14
C SER A 223 35.89 -44.34 46.26
N HIS A 224 34.65 -44.71 45.92
CA HIS A 224 34.12 -46.07 46.05
C HIS A 224 32.70 -46.18 45.49
#